data_AF-A0A7D9HSE7-F1
#
_entry.id   AF-A0A7D9HSE7-F1
#
_cell.length_a   1.000
_cell.length_b   1.000
_cell.length_c   1.000
_cell.angle_alpha   90.00
_cell.angle_beta   90.00
_cell.angle_gamma   90.00
#
_symmetry.space_group_name_H-M   'P 1'
#
loop_
_entity.id
_entity.type
_entity.pdbx_description
1 polymer ?
#
loop_
_entity_poly.entity_id
_entity_poly.type
_entity_poly.pdbx_seq_one_letter_code
_entity_poly.pdbx_strand_id
1 'polypeptide(L)'
;MFLSSPIIGRVLNPRPWHSCSALEAKAITVICDDGRRHKLAVMSCPCEAVSVSLARLRLWPATSKNPTFAFTFDLLDWMEALLLECQVSVNDFCKALDFKIPRYVISVWKPAEKTDELAAKSPVPLSDTVIEELASQERLRVCGEQPTAQEESNSATADSPISTYVDNLRTYALRNNLCTDVNDAGEVSSLTKKIERIDKELAILERANGITTQWTPNDDNYKSEVDLKNHRRYTEIYDKIKTVCEERLFLLKLKEKYSEGNALSKKLQNQIKKTEKNMKQLLMEYNSSCDQLKEETKRSFQELNLDLIKRQETFNLEDLDTEVTAIPLSVKRHAIEMLNLFKRCKEEKAILSGDIKQMFYYYRNDESNVSNSINMISSNDALNRYEAGSLALLRPFIS
;
A
#
# COMPACT_ATOMS: atom_id res chain seq x y z
N MET A 1 -43.62 -7.22 -2.98
CA MET A 1 -43.81 -7.34 -4.44
C MET A 1 -42.56 -6.80 -5.11
N PHE A 2 -41.64 -7.68 -5.46
CA PHE A 2 -40.39 -7.36 -6.13
C PHE A 2 -40.66 -7.23 -7.63
N LEU A 3 -40.07 -6.25 -8.32
CA LEU A 3 -40.05 -6.27 -9.78
C LEU A 3 -39.05 -7.35 -10.23
N SER A 4 -39.53 -8.59 -10.25
CA SER A 4 -38.76 -9.78 -10.61
C SER A 4 -38.68 -9.97 -12.14
N SER A 5 -37.91 -9.13 -12.84
CA SER A 5 -37.37 -9.43 -14.19
C SER A 5 -36.55 -8.26 -14.76
N PRO A 6 -35.60 -8.52 -15.68
CA PRO A 6 -34.72 -7.49 -16.19
C PRO A 6 -35.54 -6.48 -16.99
N ILE A 7 -35.48 -5.21 -16.60
CA ILE A 7 -36.13 -4.08 -17.28
C ILE A 7 -35.49 -3.79 -18.66
N ILE A 8 -34.71 -4.74 -19.20
CA ILE A 8 -33.90 -4.57 -20.40
C ILE A 8 -34.80 -4.37 -21.62
N GLY A 9 -34.65 -3.22 -22.29
CA GLY A 9 -35.25 -2.96 -23.60
C GLY A 9 -36.75 -2.65 -23.59
N ARG A 10 -37.37 -2.39 -22.42
CA ARG A 10 -38.80 -2.05 -22.34
C ARG A 10 -39.05 -0.54 -22.36
N VAL A 11 -40.13 -0.15 -23.03
CA VAL A 11 -40.74 1.17 -22.88
C VAL A 11 -41.62 1.14 -21.63
N LEU A 12 -41.30 1.97 -20.64
CA LEU A 12 -42.03 2.07 -19.38
C LEU A 12 -42.94 3.28 -19.41
N ASN A 13 -44.23 3.06 -19.17
CA ASN A 13 -45.17 4.14 -18.90
C ASN A 13 -45.38 4.28 -17.39
N PRO A 14 -44.85 5.34 -16.74
CA PRO A 14 -45.01 5.57 -15.30
C PRO A 14 -46.44 5.97 -14.92
N ARG A 15 -47.29 6.33 -15.90
CA ARG A 15 -48.69 6.74 -15.70
C ARG A 15 -49.59 6.10 -16.77
N PRO A 16 -49.86 4.78 -16.70
CA PRO A 16 -50.71 4.09 -17.67
C PRO A 16 -52.16 4.62 -17.73
N TRP A 17 -52.63 5.27 -16.66
CA TRP A 17 -53.94 5.91 -16.60
C TRP A 17 -54.00 7.31 -17.23
N HIS A 18 -52.86 7.86 -17.68
CA HIS A 18 -52.77 9.21 -18.23
C HIS A 18 -52.62 9.18 -19.75
N SER A 19 -53.54 9.84 -20.45
CA SER A 19 -53.48 10.04 -21.90
C SER A 19 -53.15 11.51 -22.20
N CYS A 20 -52.05 11.74 -22.92
CA CYS A 20 -51.60 13.06 -23.33
C CYS A 20 -51.10 13.00 -24.77
N SER A 21 -51.46 13.98 -25.59
CA SER A 21 -51.01 14.09 -26.98
C SER A 21 -49.52 14.40 -27.12
N ALA A 22 -48.89 14.94 -26.07
CA ALA A 22 -47.46 15.29 -26.02
C ALA A 22 -46.61 14.24 -25.29
N LEU A 23 -47.00 12.95 -25.36
CA LEU A 23 -46.26 11.86 -24.73
C LEU A 23 -45.04 11.47 -25.57
N GLU A 24 -43.85 11.56 -24.98
CA GLU A 24 -42.57 11.26 -25.62
C GLU A 24 -41.78 10.19 -24.86
N ALA A 25 -41.09 9.30 -25.58
CA ALA A 25 -40.21 8.30 -25.00
C ALA A 25 -38.80 8.88 -24.81
N LYS A 26 -38.29 8.89 -23.57
CA LYS A 26 -36.92 9.33 -23.25
C LYS A 26 -36.02 8.15 -22.96
N ALA A 27 -34.90 8.07 -23.65
CA ALA A 27 -33.87 7.08 -23.39
C ALA A 27 -33.09 7.44 -22.12
N ILE A 28 -33.06 6.53 -21.14
CA ILE A 28 -32.40 6.70 -19.84
C ILE A 28 -31.51 5.50 -19.58
N THR A 29 -30.27 5.76 -19.21
CA THR A 29 -29.34 4.73 -18.75
C THR A 29 -29.47 4.56 -17.24
N VAL A 30 -29.88 3.37 -16.81
CA VAL A 30 -30.08 3.03 -15.40
C VAL A 30 -28.94 2.16 -14.90
N ILE A 31 -28.41 2.48 -13.72
CA ILE A 31 -27.47 1.63 -12.98
C ILE A 31 -28.25 0.91 -11.87
N CYS A 32 -28.21 -0.42 -11.88
CA CYS A 32 -28.87 -1.28 -10.91
C CYS A 32 -27.94 -1.68 -9.76
N ASP A 33 -28.50 -2.32 -8.74
CA ASP A 33 -27.82 -2.90 -7.57
C ASP A 33 -26.84 -4.04 -7.91
N ASP A 34 -26.99 -4.64 -9.09
CA ASP A 34 -26.03 -5.59 -9.69
C ASP A 34 -24.85 -4.91 -10.40
N GLY A 35 -24.79 -3.57 -10.39
CA GLY A 35 -23.77 -2.76 -11.05
C GLY A 35 -23.93 -2.64 -12.57
N ARG A 36 -24.93 -3.30 -13.17
CA ARG A 36 -25.10 -3.29 -14.64
C ARG A 36 -25.79 -2.02 -15.10
N ARG A 37 -25.46 -1.64 -16.35
CA ARG A 37 -26.09 -0.52 -17.05
C ARG A 37 -27.19 -1.04 -17.96
N HIS A 38 -28.39 -0.52 -17.79
CA HIS A 38 -29.56 -0.84 -18.59
C HIS A 38 -30.03 0.38 -19.36
N LYS A 39 -30.35 0.23 -20.65
CA LYS A 39 -31.01 1.27 -21.43
C LYS A 39 -32.51 1.08 -21.36
N LEU A 40 -33.21 2.07 -20.84
CA LEU A 40 -34.68 2.11 -20.71
C LEU A 40 -35.24 3.23 -21.58
N ALA A 41 -36.46 3.05 -22.08
CA ALA A 41 -37.25 4.14 -22.64
C ALA A 41 -38.38 4.48 -21.66
N VAL A 42 -38.42 5.69 -21.13
CA VAL A 42 -39.45 6.12 -20.17
C VAL A 42 -40.36 7.13 -20.84
N MET A 43 -41.66 6.87 -20.81
CA MET A 43 -42.66 7.80 -21.35
C MET A 43 -42.78 9.01 -20.41
N SER A 44 -42.68 10.21 -20.97
CA SER A 44 -42.82 11.48 -20.25
C SER A 44 -43.68 12.45 -21.04
N CYS A 45 -44.32 13.40 -20.36
CA CYS A 45 -45.03 14.50 -21.00
C CYS A 45 -44.96 15.75 -20.11
N PRO A 46 -45.30 16.94 -20.62
CA PRO A 46 -45.22 18.20 -19.86
C PRO A 46 -46.10 18.25 -18.60
N CYS A 47 -47.09 17.35 -18.46
CA CYS A 47 -48.00 17.33 -17.32
C CYS A 47 -47.35 16.85 -16.00
N GLU A 48 -46.14 16.31 -16.01
CA GLU A 48 -45.38 15.95 -14.81
C GLU A 48 -43.88 16.10 -15.09
N ALA A 49 -43.12 16.54 -14.09
CA ALA A 49 -41.67 16.61 -14.22
C ALA A 49 -41.08 15.19 -14.38
N VAL A 50 -40.14 15.04 -15.31
CA VAL A 50 -39.50 13.75 -15.62
C VAL A 50 -38.88 13.10 -14.38
N SER A 51 -38.34 13.89 -13.45
CA SER A 51 -37.80 13.41 -12.17
C SER A 51 -38.84 12.71 -11.30
N VAL A 52 -40.08 13.22 -11.25
CA VAL A 52 -41.18 12.62 -10.50
C VAL A 52 -41.63 11.32 -11.18
N SER A 53 -41.71 11.33 -12.51
CA SER A 53 -42.02 10.12 -13.28
C SER A 53 -40.97 9.00 -13.07
N LEU A 54 -39.69 9.35 -12.90
CA LEU A 54 -38.64 8.40 -12.57
C LEU A 54 -38.72 7.88 -11.13
N ALA A 55 -39.02 8.76 -10.17
CA ALA A 55 -39.22 8.35 -8.77
C ALA A 55 -40.37 7.33 -8.64
N ARG A 56 -41.45 7.47 -9.42
CA ARG A 56 -42.54 6.47 -9.49
C ARG A 56 -42.07 5.09 -9.96
N LEU A 57 -41.02 5.04 -10.76
CA LEU A 57 -40.38 3.81 -11.24
C LEU A 57 -39.28 3.30 -10.29
N ARG A 58 -39.14 3.89 -9.08
CA ARG A 58 -38.02 3.64 -8.14
C ARG A 58 -36.64 3.93 -8.76
N LEU A 59 -36.58 4.95 -9.61
CA LEU A 59 -35.35 5.43 -10.23
C LEU A 59 -35.04 6.84 -9.74
N TRP A 60 -33.83 7.04 -9.25
CA TRP A 60 -33.32 8.33 -8.84
C TRP A 60 -32.52 8.97 -9.98
N PRO A 61 -32.96 10.10 -10.55
CA PRO A 61 -32.24 10.72 -11.66
C PRO A 61 -30.92 11.35 -11.19
N ALA A 62 -29.88 11.25 -12.02
CA ALA A 62 -28.62 11.96 -11.77
C ALA A 62 -28.77 13.50 -11.88
N THR A 63 -29.73 13.97 -12.68
CA THR A 63 -30.05 15.39 -12.85
C THR A 63 -31.56 15.64 -12.83
N SER A 64 -31.99 16.76 -12.28
CA SER A 64 -33.42 17.11 -12.17
C SER A 64 -34.05 17.54 -13.50
N LYS A 65 -33.25 18.12 -14.41
CA LYS A 65 -33.65 18.57 -15.75
C LYS A 65 -33.00 17.68 -16.80
N ASN A 66 -33.81 17.05 -17.64
CA ASN A 66 -33.37 16.15 -18.74
C ASN A 66 -32.40 15.04 -18.31
N PRO A 67 -32.82 14.14 -17.42
CA PRO A 67 -31.97 13.03 -16.97
C PRO A 67 -31.67 12.06 -18.12
N THR A 68 -30.37 11.83 -18.36
CA THR A 68 -29.87 10.76 -19.24
C THR A 68 -29.40 9.54 -18.45
N PHE A 69 -29.17 9.72 -17.16
CA PHE A 69 -28.75 8.69 -16.21
C PHE A 69 -29.65 8.67 -14.98
N ALA A 70 -29.89 7.47 -14.45
CA ALA A 70 -30.58 7.26 -13.19
C ALA A 70 -30.02 6.04 -12.43
N PHE A 71 -30.29 5.98 -11.14
CA PHE A 71 -29.87 4.91 -10.24
C PHE A 71 -31.12 4.23 -9.67
N THR A 72 -31.14 2.91 -9.53
CA THR A 72 -32.22 2.24 -8.80
C THR A 72 -32.19 2.62 -7.33
N PHE A 73 -33.36 2.75 -6.69
CA PHE A 73 -33.43 3.00 -5.25
C PHE A 73 -32.71 1.90 -4.47
N ASP A 74 -32.83 0.64 -4.89
CA ASP A 74 -32.17 -0.48 -4.20
C ASP A 74 -30.63 -0.33 -4.18
N LEU A 75 -30.05 0.24 -5.25
CA LEU A 75 -28.61 0.58 -5.29
C LEU A 75 -28.26 1.71 -4.29
N LEU A 76 -29.15 2.69 -4.13
CA LEU A 76 -28.97 3.77 -3.18
C LEU A 76 -29.14 3.29 -1.73
N ASP A 77 -30.07 2.37 -1.48
CA ASP A 77 -30.25 1.73 -0.17
C ASP A 77 -28.97 0.97 0.24
N TRP A 78 -28.34 0.26 -0.70
CA TRP A 78 -27.02 -0.36 -0.48
C TRP A 78 -25.93 0.68 -0.19
N MET A 79 -25.91 1.78 -0.94
CA MET A 79 -24.95 2.86 -0.71
C MET A 79 -25.13 3.47 0.68
N GLU A 80 -26.37 3.73 1.10
CA GLU A 80 -26.71 4.25 2.43
C GLU A 80 -26.27 3.29 3.53
N ALA A 81 -26.61 2.00 3.43
CA ALA A 81 -26.20 1.00 4.41
C ALA A 81 -24.67 0.91 4.54
N LEU A 82 -23.95 0.91 3.42
CA LEU A 82 -22.48 0.81 3.43
C LEU A 82 -21.81 2.09 3.94
N LEU A 83 -22.38 3.26 3.64
CA LEU A 83 -21.90 4.55 4.16
C LEU A 83 -22.11 4.66 5.67
N LEU A 84 -23.30 4.31 6.16
CA LEU A 84 -23.69 4.51 7.56
C LEU A 84 -23.15 3.42 8.48
N GLU A 85 -23.33 2.14 8.12
CA GLU A 85 -22.97 1.01 8.99
C GLU A 85 -21.52 0.56 8.81
N CYS A 86 -21.01 0.61 7.58
CA CYS A 86 -19.69 0.07 7.25
C CYS A 86 -18.61 1.15 7.05
N GLN A 87 -18.95 2.43 7.17
CA GLN A 87 -18.03 3.56 6.95
C GLN A 87 -17.30 3.51 5.59
N VAL A 88 -17.91 2.86 4.59
CA VAL A 88 -17.35 2.73 3.25
C VAL A 88 -17.49 4.09 2.56
N SER A 89 -16.38 4.63 2.05
CA SER A 89 -16.44 5.89 1.31
C SER A 89 -17.23 5.74 0.01
N VAL A 90 -17.88 6.82 -0.46
CA VAL A 90 -18.56 6.81 -1.78
C VAL A 90 -17.60 6.38 -2.89
N ASN A 91 -16.32 6.76 -2.80
CA ASN A 91 -15.30 6.36 -3.76
C ASN A 91 -15.07 4.85 -3.77
N ASP A 92 -14.96 4.22 -2.59
CA ASP A 92 -14.73 2.78 -2.49
C ASP A 92 -15.99 1.98 -2.82
N PHE A 93 -17.18 2.53 -2.55
CA PHE A 93 -18.44 2.00 -3.05
C PHE A 93 -18.49 2.00 -4.59
N CYS A 94 -18.11 3.10 -5.25
CA CYS A 94 -18.01 3.16 -6.71
C CYS A 94 -17.00 2.15 -7.27
N LYS A 95 -15.82 2.00 -6.64
CA LYS A 95 -14.86 0.96 -7.03
C LYS A 95 -15.44 -0.45 -6.87
N ALA A 96 -16.18 -0.71 -5.78
CA ALA A 96 -16.83 -1.99 -5.54
C ALA A 96 -17.90 -2.29 -6.62
N LEU A 97 -18.65 -1.26 -7.04
CA LEU A 97 -19.56 -1.40 -8.18
C LEU A 97 -18.81 -1.78 -9.45
N ASP A 98 -17.65 -1.17 -9.75
CA ASP A 98 -16.80 -1.52 -10.89
C ASP A 98 -16.35 -2.98 -10.89
N PHE A 99 -16.17 -3.61 -9.71
CA PHE A 99 -15.92 -5.05 -9.59
C PHE A 99 -17.15 -5.91 -9.83
N LYS A 100 -18.34 -5.40 -9.49
CA LYS A 100 -19.63 -6.09 -9.62
C LYS A 100 -20.17 -6.04 -11.05
N ILE A 101 -19.84 -5.01 -11.83
CA ILE A 101 -20.14 -4.94 -13.27
C ILE A 101 -19.42 -6.11 -13.95
N PRO A 102 -20.15 -7.11 -14.49
CA PRO A 102 -19.48 -8.15 -15.26
C PRO A 102 -18.89 -7.46 -16.47
N ARG A 103 -17.56 -7.38 -16.51
CA ARG A 103 -16.83 -7.19 -17.75
C ARG A 103 -17.16 -8.42 -18.60
N TYR A 104 -18.22 -8.37 -19.41
CA TYR A 104 -18.40 -9.27 -20.55
C TYR A 104 -17.37 -8.95 -21.64
N VAL A 105 -16.12 -8.90 -21.21
CA VAL A 105 -14.89 -9.18 -21.92
C VAL A 105 -13.98 -9.50 -20.74
N ILE A 106 -13.86 -10.79 -20.42
CA ILE A 106 -12.61 -11.30 -19.86
C ILE A 106 -11.58 -11.02 -20.97
N SER A 107 -11.15 -9.77 -21.13
CA SER A 107 -9.73 -9.52 -21.26
C SER A 107 -9.29 -9.76 -19.83
N VAL A 108 -9.01 -11.04 -19.62
CA VAL A 108 -8.17 -11.59 -18.59
C VAL A 108 -7.53 -10.43 -17.85
N TRP A 109 -7.90 -10.21 -16.59
CA TRP A 109 -6.96 -9.56 -15.68
C TRP A 109 -5.74 -10.46 -15.78
N LYS A 110 -4.81 -10.07 -16.65
CA LYS A 110 -3.62 -10.80 -17.03
C LYS A 110 -2.59 -10.28 -16.05
N PRO A 111 -2.22 -11.05 -15.01
CA PRO A 111 -0.87 -10.96 -14.49
C PRO A 111 0.15 -10.97 -15.64
N ALA A 112 -0.19 -11.70 -16.73
CA ALA A 112 0.56 -11.77 -17.97
C ALA A 112 0.90 -10.41 -18.62
N GLU A 113 0.04 -9.39 -18.63
CA GLU A 113 0.35 -8.13 -19.35
C GLU A 113 1.35 -7.25 -18.59
N LYS A 114 1.38 -7.31 -17.26
CA LYS A 114 2.44 -6.65 -16.47
C LYS A 114 3.73 -7.47 -16.44
N THR A 115 3.66 -8.80 -16.44
CA THR A 115 4.87 -9.63 -16.61
C THR A 115 5.44 -9.51 -18.01
N ASP A 116 4.62 -9.27 -19.05
CA ASP A 116 5.07 -9.02 -20.43
C ASP A 116 5.72 -7.63 -20.56
N GLU A 117 5.20 -6.60 -19.87
CA GLU A 117 5.87 -5.28 -19.78
C GLU A 117 7.19 -5.31 -18.98
N LEU A 118 7.30 -6.19 -17.97
CA LEU A 118 8.54 -6.43 -17.21
C LEU A 118 9.52 -7.33 -17.97
N ALA A 119 9.03 -8.33 -18.70
CA ALA A 119 9.82 -9.16 -19.60
C ALA A 119 10.36 -8.38 -20.80
N ALA A 120 9.63 -7.36 -21.27
CA ALA A 120 10.12 -6.44 -22.30
C ALA A 120 11.26 -5.52 -21.82
N LYS A 121 11.42 -5.35 -20.49
CA LYS A 121 12.48 -4.53 -19.87
C LYS A 121 13.66 -5.36 -19.34
N SER A 122 13.62 -6.68 -19.48
CA SER A 122 14.65 -7.59 -19.01
C SER A 122 15.24 -8.39 -20.18
N PRO A 123 16.57 -8.56 -20.28
CA PRO A 123 17.19 -9.35 -21.34
C PRO A 123 16.90 -10.86 -21.24
N VAL A 124 16.23 -11.32 -20.17
CA VAL A 124 15.97 -12.73 -19.88
C VAL A 124 14.45 -12.97 -19.69
N PRO A 125 13.85 -13.97 -20.37
CA PRO A 125 12.43 -14.27 -20.23
C PRO A 125 12.09 -14.80 -18.81
N LEU A 126 11.25 -14.04 -18.11
CA LEU A 126 10.74 -14.34 -16.75
C LEU A 126 9.58 -15.34 -16.80
N SER A 127 9.89 -16.63 -16.93
CA SER A 127 8.89 -17.71 -16.80
C SER A 127 8.58 -18.05 -15.34
N ASP A 128 7.42 -18.65 -15.07
CA ASP A 128 7.01 -19.08 -13.72
C ASP A 128 8.07 -19.94 -13.03
N THR A 129 8.73 -20.84 -13.77
CA THR A 129 9.81 -21.71 -13.25
C THR A 129 11.05 -20.90 -12.85
N VAL A 130 11.41 -19.88 -13.63
CA VAL A 130 12.54 -18.98 -13.31
C VAL A 130 12.23 -18.16 -12.06
N ILE A 131 10.99 -17.66 -11.92
CA ILE A 131 10.57 -16.90 -10.73
C ILE A 131 10.52 -17.80 -9.48
N GLU A 132 10.12 -19.06 -9.61
CA GLU A 132 10.15 -20.04 -8.51
C GLU A 132 11.57 -20.39 -8.06
N GLU A 133 12.51 -20.49 -9.00
CA GLU A 133 13.92 -20.72 -8.70
C GLU A 133 14.52 -19.49 -7.99
N LEU A 134 14.23 -18.28 -8.48
CA LEU A 134 14.60 -17.02 -7.81
C LEU A 134 14.00 -16.91 -6.41
N ALA A 135 12.72 -17.28 -6.23
CA ALA A 135 12.07 -17.32 -4.92
C ALA A 135 12.74 -18.31 -3.96
N SER A 136 13.26 -19.42 -4.49
CA SER A 136 13.96 -20.43 -3.70
C SER A 136 15.37 -19.99 -3.31
N GLN A 137 16.08 -19.33 -4.23
CA GLN A 137 17.37 -18.70 -3.94
C GLN A 137 17.26 -17.56 -2.92
N GLU A 138 16.25 -16.70 -3.03
CA GLU A 138 16.02 -15.63 -2.04
C GLU A 138 15.66 -16.21 -0.65
N ARG A 139 14.86 -17.29 -0.59
CA ARG A 139 14.57 -18.00 0.66
C ARG A 139 15.84 -18.58 1.29
N LEU A 140 16.74 -19.16 0.51
CA LEU A 140 18.02 -19.69 1.01
C LEU A 140 18.95 -18.57 1.52
N ARG A 141 18.97 -17.41 0.86
CA ARG A 141 19.68 -16.22 1.36
C ARG A 141 19.13 -15.72 2.69
N VAL A 142 17.81 -15.62 2.82
CA VAL A 142 17.15 -15.13 4.05
C VAL A 142 17.24 -16.14 5.20
N CYS A 143 17.26 -17.44 4.91
CA CYS A 143 17.32 -18.52 5.90
C CYS A 143 18.74 -18.96 6.29
N GLY A 144 19.80 -18.34 5.73
CA GLY A 144 21.15 -18.34 6.32
C GLY A 144 22.11 -19.48 5.93
N GLU A 145 22.13 -19.95 4.68
CA GLU A 145 23.14 -20.93 4.23
C GLU A 145 24.13 -20.45 3.16
N GLN A 146 24.11 -19.17 2.77
CA GLN A 146 25.19 -18.58 1.98
C GLN A 146 25.90 -17.49 2.78
N PRO A 147 27.24 -17.56 2.92
CA PRO A 147 28.00 -16.41 3.39
C PRO A 147 27.82 -15.31 2.37
N THR A 148 27.14 -14.23 2.74
CA THR A 148 27.34 -12.95 2.09
C THR A 148 28.82 -12.63 2.22
N ALA A 149 29.51 -12.33 1.12
CA ALA A 149 30.94 -12.01 1.08
C ALA A 149 31.35 -10.76 1.90
N GLN A 150 30.49 -10.30 2.80
CA GLN A 150 30.60 -9.09 3.60
C GLN A 150 30.61 -9.36 5.12
N GLU A 151 30.46 -10.61 5.56
CA GLU A 151 30.52 -10.90 7.01
C GLU A 151 31.94 -10.85 7.60
N GLU A 152 32.99 -10.77 6.79
CA GLU A 152 34.37 -10.61 7.29
C GLU A 152 34.74 -9.15 7.65
N SER A 153 33.90 -8.13 7.37
CA SER A 153 34.26 -6.72 7.67
C SER A 153 33.44 -6.03 8.76
N ASN A 154 32.38 -6.66 9.29
CA ASN A 154 31.45 -6.01 10.22
C ASN A 154 31.86 -6.06 11.71
N SER A 155 33.10 -6.44 12.04
CA SER A 155 33.60 -6.41 13.42
C SER A 155 34.16 -5.05 13.88
N ALA A 156 34.02 -3.98 13.09
CA ALA A 156 34.60 -2.67 13.38
C ALA A 156 33.57 -1.63 13.86
N THR A 157 32.67 -2.01 14.76
CA THR A 157 31.69 -1.10 15.40
C THR A 157 32.27 -0.31 16.59
N ALA A 158 33.57 -0.40 16.85
CA ALA A 158 34.25 0.45 17.82
C ALA A 158 35.11 1.49 17.09
N ASP A 159 34.94 2.76 17.45
CA ASP A 159 35.92 3.80 17.10
C ASP A 159 37.30 3.30 17.54
N SER A 160 38.17 3.02 16.57
CA SER A 160 39.53 2.56 16.85
C SER A 160 40.23 3.58 17.76
N PRO A 161 41.07 3.15 18.72
CA PRO A 161 41.90 4.07 19.50
C PRO A 161 42.66 5.10 18.63
N ILE A 162 42.98 4.72 17.38
CA ILE A 162 43.63 5.57 16.37
C ILE A 162 42.66 6.64 15.79
N SER A 163 41.38 6.32 15.61
CA SER A 163 40.34 7.30 15.19
C SER A 163 40.17 8.40 16.24
N THR A 164 40.11 8.02 17.53
CA THR A 164 40.02 8.96 18.66
C THR A 164 41.28 9.84 18.76
N TYR A 165 42.46 9.27 18.48
CA TYR A 165 43.71 10.01 18.43
C TYR A 165 43.68 11.14 17.38
N VAL A 166 43.21 10.83 16.16
CA VAL A 166 43.09 11.79 15.06
C VAL A 166 42.08 12.92 15.35
N ASP A 167 40.97 12.62 16.04
CA ASP A 167 40.00 13.64 16.48
C ASP A 167 40.59 14.59 17.50
N ASN A 168 41.34 14.05 18.46
CA ASN A 168 42.00 14.84 19.48
C ASN A 168 43.05 15.77 18.85
N LEU A 169 43.81 15.29 17.84
CA LEU A 169 44.72 16.12 17.05
C LEU A 169 44.01 17.23 16.25
N ARG A 170 42.87 16.91 15.61
CA ARG A 170 42.10 17.89 14.83
C ARG A 170 41.51 18.98 15.74
N THR A 171 41.00 18.58 16.92
CA THR A 171 40.47 19.49 17.94
C THR A 171 41.56 20.40 18.52
N TYR A 172 42.77 19.84 18.71
CA TYR A 172 43.95 20.58 19.14
C TYR A 172 44.37 21.64 18.10
N ALA A 173 44.47 21.24 16.82
CA ALA A 173 44.86 22.14 15.73
C ALA A 173 43.86 23.29 15.48
N LEU A 174 42.56 23.01 15.54
CA LEU A 174 41.51 24.04 15.40
C LEU A 174 41.56 25.08 16.53
N ARG A 175 42.02 24.71 17.73
CA ARG A 175 42.03 25.60 18.90
C ARG A 175 43.30 26.40 19.12
N ASN A 176 44.45 25.94 18.64
CA ASN A 176 45.63 26.81 18.53
C ASN A 176 45.34 28.08 17.71
N ASN A 177 44.38 28.00 16.78
CA ASN A 177 43.88 29.14 16.00
C ASN A 177 42.79 29.97 16.70
N LEU A 178 42.18 29.49 17.80
CA LEU A 178 41.11 30.20 18.55
C LEU A 178 41.63 30.88 19.82
N CYS A 179 42.69 30.36 20.44
CA CYS A 179 43.30 30.97 21.63
C CYS A 179 43.95 32.35 21.35
N THR A 180 44.06 32.76 20.09
CA THR A 180 44.53 34.10 19.71
C THR A 180 43.48 35.19 19.91
N ASP A 181 42.19 34.84 20.02
CA ASP A 181 41.07 35.80 19.92
C ASP A 181 40.23 35.93 21.21
N VAL A 182 40.57 35.23 22.29
CA VAL A 182 39.77 35.20 23.54
C VAL A 182 40.39 36.11 24.62
N ASN A 183 39.66 37.16 24.99
CA ASN A 183 40.08 38.15 26.01
C ASN A 183 39.51 37.90 27.43
N ASP A 184 38.60 36.93 27.61
CA ASP A 184 37.99 36.64 28.92
C ASP A 184 38.80 35.58 29.70
N ALA A 185 39.29 35.97 30.88
CA ALA A 185 40.11 35.13 31.74
C ALA A 185 39.39 33.86 32.25
N GLY A 186 38.06 33.90 32.37
CA GLY A 186 37.25 32.73 32.77
C GLY A 186 37.19 31.67 31.69
N GLU A 187 36.95 32.07 30.44
CA GLU A 187 36.95 31.18 29.28
C GLU A 187 38.33 30.59 29.01
N VAL A 188 39.40 31.38 29.13
CA VAL A 188 40.78 30.92 28.97
C VAL A 188 41.10 29.82 30.00
N SER A 189 40.75 30.00 31.28
CA SER A 189 40.97 28.97 32.31
C SER A 189 40.24 27.65 32.00
N SER A 190 39.01 27.74 31.49
CA SER A 190 38.22 26.56 31.10
C SER A 190 38.81 25.85 29.88
N LEU A 191 39.39 26.60 28.94
CA LEU A 191 40.04 26.09 27.73
C LEU A 191 41.36 25.40 28.08
N THR A 192 42.18 25.99 28.95
CA THR A 192 43.43 25.39 29.43
C THR A 192 43.20 24.02 30.07
N LYS A 193 42.16 23.89 30.92
CA LYS A 193 41.81 22.59 31.52
C LYS A 193 41.36 21.54 30.50
N LYS A 194 40.70 21.95 29.42
CA LYS A 194 40.33 21.05 28.31
C LYS A 194 41.56 20.61 27.51
N ILE A 195 42.52 21.52 27.30
CA ILE A 195 43.79 21.21 26.62
C ILE A 195 44.60 20.21 27.42
N GLU A 196 44.78 20.44 28.73
CA GLU A 196 45.50 19.49 29.60
C GLU A 196 44.85 18.10 29.64
N ARG A 197 43.52 18.03 29.49
CA ARG A 197 42.82 16.74 29.38
C ARG A 197 43.13 16.06 28.04
N ILE A 198 43.05 16.79 26.93
CA ILE A 198 43.35 16.26 25.59
C ILE A 198 44.82 15.82 25.50
N ASP A 199 45.76 16.57 26.06
CA ASP A 199 47.19 16.20 26.08
C ASP A 199 47.44 14.90 26.84
N LYS A 200 46.76 14.71 27.98
CA LYS A 200 46.82 13.45 28.74
C LYS A 200 46.24 12.29 27.94
N GLU A 201 45.13 12.50 27.24
CA GLU A 201 44.50 11.48 26.40
C GLU A 201 45.36 11.13 25.18
N LEU A 202 45.95 12.12 24.50
CA LEU A 202 46.88 11.92 23.40
C LEU A 202 48.10 11.11 23.85
N ALA A 203 48.72 11.45 24.99
CA ALA A 203 49.88 10.72 25.51
C ALA A 203 49.56 9.25 25.86
N ILE A 204 48.34 8.96 26.32
CA ILE A 204 47.87 7.59 26.57
C ILE A 204 47.72 6.85 25.23
N LEU A 205 47.09 7.47 24.24
CA LEU A 205 46.85 6.87 22.92
C LEU A 205 48.15 6.67 22.13
N GLU A 206 49.11 7.58 22.23
CA GLU A 206 50.42 7.47 21.57
C GLU A 206 51.21 6.29 22.13
N ARG A 207 51.24 6.15 23.47
CA ARG A 207 51.88 5.02 24.13
C ARG A 207 51.19 3.69 23.80
N ALA A 208 49.86 3.68 23.75
CA ALA A 208 49.08 2.48 23.47
C ALA A 208 49.23 1.99 22.01
N ASN A 209 49.43 2.92 21.06
CA ASN A 209 49.55 2.59 19.63
C ASN A 209 50.99 2.63 19.10
N GLY A 210 51.99 2.79 19.97
CA GLY A 210 53.42 2.80 19.58
C GLY A 210 53.83 4.00 18.74
N ILE A 211 53.15 5.14 18.87
CA ILE A 211 53.44 6.37 18.13
C ILE A 211 54.60 7.10 18.82
N THR A 212 55.75 7.17 18.14
CA THR A 212 56.96 7.82 18.67
C THR A 212 57.00 9.32 18.45
N THR A 213 56.30 9.81 17.43
CA THR A 213 56.21 11.23 17.07
C THR A 213 54.76 11.58 16.76
N GLN A 214 54.26 12.64 17.40
CA GLN A 214 52.90 13.11 17.23
C GLN A 214 52.60 13.39 15.75
N TRP A 215 51.48 12.87 15.24
CA TRP A 215 51.14 13.05 13.83
C TRP A 215 50.74 14.50 13.52
N THR A 216 51.17 14.97 12.36
CA THR A 216 50.81 16.27 11.79
C THR A 216 49.77 16.10 10.69
N PRO A 217 49.02 17.17 10.33
CA PRO A 217 48.08 17.14 9.22
C PRO A 217 48.69 16.75 7.85
N ASN A 218 50.01 16.81 7.72
CA ASN A 218 50.72 16.46 6.50
C ASN A 218 51.14 14.99 6.45
N ASP A 219 51.09 14.26 7.57
CA ASP A 219 51.52 12.87 7.63
C ASP A 219 50.54 11.94 6.92
N ASP A 220 51.06 10.96 6.19
CA ASP A 220 50.24 10.04 5.39
C ASP A 220 49.33 9.17 6.26
N ASN A 221 49.80 8.77 7.44
CA ASN A 221 49.00 8.01 8.41
C ASN A 221 47.80 8.82 8.93
N TYR A 222 48.01 10.13 9.19
CA TYR A 222 46.93 11.03 9.59
C TYR A 222 45.91 11.20 8.47
N LYS A 223 46.37 11.47 7.24
CA LYS A 223 45.51 11.63 6.06
C LYS A 223 44.70 10.36 5.78
N SER A 224 45.34 9.19 5.85
CA SER A 224 44.68 7.91 5.58
C SER A 224 43.58 7.61 6.60
N GLU A 225 43.81 7.87 7.89
CA GLU A 225 42.78 7.64 8.92
C GLU A 225 41.63 8.64 8.80
N VAL A 226 41.92 9.91 8.48
CA VAL A 226 40.88 10.92 8.19
C VAL A 226 40.02 10.50 6.99
N ASP A 227 40.63 10.00 5.91
CA ASP A 227 39.90 9.52 4.74
C ASP A 227 39.02 8.30 5.09
N LEU A 228 39.56 7.32 5.84
CA LEU A 228 38.80 6.16 6.32
C LEU A 228 37.60 6.58 7.18
N LYS A 229 37.77 7.58 8.03
CA LYS A 229 36.70 8.10 8.88
C LYS A 229 35.64 8.85 8.08
N ASN A 230 36.06 9.67 7.12
CA ASN A 230 35.14 10.35 6.22
C ASN A 230 34.34 9.35 5.39
N HIS A 231 34.97 8.26 4.92
CA HIS A 231 34.32 7.16 4.21
C HIS A 231 33.29 6.43 5.08
N ARG A 232 33.62 6.12 6.34
CA ARG A 232 32.66 5.53 7.30
C ARG A 232 31.47 6.45 7.54
N ARG A 233 31.72 7.72 7.87
CA ARG A 233 30.67 8.73 8.07
C ARG A 233 29.75 8.84 6.86
N TYR A 234 30.33 8.82 5.66
CA TYR A 234 29.57 8.85 4.41
C TYR A 234 28.62 7.66 4.30
N THR A 235 29.12 6.46 4.54
CA THR A 235 28.36 5.21 4.50
C THR A 235 27.24 5.21 5.53
N GLU A 236 27.51 5.64 6.76
CA GLU A 236 26.49 5.76 7.81
C GLU A 236 25.37 6.75 7.47
N ILE A 237 25.71 7.90 6.88
CA ILE A 237 24.70 8.87 6.44
C ILE A 237 23.88 8.30 5.29
N TYR A 238 24.53 7.59 4.35
CA TYR A 238 23.86 6.91 3.25
C TYR A 238 22.84 5.87 3.75
N ASP A 239 23.22 5.02 4.70
CA ASP A 239 22.33 4.01 5.28
C ASP A 239 21.16 4.63 6.03
N LYS A 240 21.39 5.77 6.71
CA LYS A 240 20.31 6.57 7.32
C LYS A 240 19.36 7.11 6.26
N ILE A 241 19.88 7.64 5.14
CA ILE A 241 19.05 8.13 4.02
C ILE A 241 18.20 6.98 3.47
N LYS A 242 18.79 5.81 3.24
CA LYS A 242 18.09 4.61 2.77
C LYS A 242 16.91 4.26 3.69
N THR A 243 17.17 4.15 4.99
CA THR A 243 16.15 3.83 6.00
C THR A 243 14.97 4.81 5.97
N VAL A 244 15.26 6.11 5.89
CA VAL A 244 14.23 7.17 5.84
C VAL A 244 13.45 7.16 4.53
N CYS A 245 14.07 6.76 3.42
CA CYS A 245 13.39 6.60 2.13
C CYS A 245 12.42 5.42 2.14
N GLU A 246 12.83 4.28 2.71
CA GLU A 246 11.97 3.11 2.90
C GLU A 246 10.77 3.43 3.80
N GLU A 247 10.98 4.16 4.90
CA GLU A 247 9.90 4.65 5.78
C GLU A 247 8.91 5.53 4.99
N ARG A 248 9.40 6.47 4.18
CA ARG A 248 8.55 7.33 3.37
C ARG A 248 7.70 6.53 2.38
N LEU A 249 8.31 5.55 1.70
CA LEU A 249 7.61 4.69 0.75
C LEU A 249 6.51 3.88 1.44
N PHE A 250 6.81 3.33 2.61
CA PHE A 250 5.82 2.62 3.43
C PHE A 250 4.64 3.54 3.81
N LEU A 251 4.92 4.75 4.28
CA LEU A 251 3.89 5.71 4.67
C LEU A 251 3.01 6.15 3.48
N LEU A 252 3.58 6.28 2.28
CA LEU A 252 2.83 6.57 1.05
C LEU A 252 1.88 5.44 0.68
N LYS A 253 2.38 4.20 0.64
CA LYS A 253 1.57 2.99 0.38
C LYS A 253 0.46 2.83 1.42
N LEU A 254 0.75 3.17 2.68
CA LEU A 254 -0.24 3.11 3.75
C LEU A 254 -1.31 4.19 3.59
N LYS A 255 -0.94 5.42 3.24
CA LYS A 255 -1.86 6.54 3.03
C LYS A 255 -2.85 6.26 1.89
N GLU A 256 -2.43 5.59 0.81
CA GLU A 256 -3.27 5.23 -0.33
C GLU A 256 -4.52 4.40 0.07
N LYS A 257 -4.42 3.64 1.17
CA LYS A 257 -5.51 2.81 1.69
C LYS A 257 -6.59 3.59 2.44
N TYR A 258 -6.38 4.88 2.73
CA TYR A 258 -7.32 5.71 3.49
C TYR A 258 -7.88 6.83 2.62
N SER A 259 -9.20 7.03 2.70
CA SER A 259 -9.88 8.14 2.04
C SER A 259 -9.34 9.50 2.49
N GLU A 260 -9.24 10.43 1.54
CA GLU A 260 -8.81 11.81 1.83
C GLU A 260 -9.79 12.47 2.80
N GLY A 261 -9.26 13.02 3.91
CA GLY A 261 -10.06 13.66 4.95
C GLY A 261 -10.22 12.84 6.24
N ASN A 262 -9.96 11.52 6.20
CA ASN A 262 -9.90 10.68 7.39
C ASN A 262 -8.81 11.21 8.37
N ALA A 263 -9.10 11.22 9.67
CA ALA A 263 -8.15 11.60 10.72
C ALA A 263 -6.83 10.82 10.63
N LEU A 264 -6.89 9.53 10.26
CA LEU A 264 -5.71 8.70 10.00
C LEU A 264 -4.92 9.17 8.78
N SER A 265 -5.59 9.49 7.67
CA SER A 265 -4.96 10.04 6.46
C SER A 265 -4.23 11.36 6.76
N LYS A 266 -4.83 12.23 7.59
CA LYS A 266 -4.18 13.47 8.07
C LYS A 266 -2.94 13.21 8.94
N LYS A 267 -3.00 12.22 9.85
CA LYS A 267 -1.84 11.81 10.66
C LYS A 267 -0.70 11.27 9.79
N LEU A 268 -1.01 10.40 8.83
CA LEU A 268 -0.05 9.86 7.87
C LEU A 268 0.58 10.98 7.02
N GLN A 269 -0.20 11.96 6.57
CA GLN A 269 0.33 13.11 5.84
C GLN A 269 1.34 13.91 6.67
N ASN A 270 1.10 14.07 7.98
CA ASN A 270 2.04 14.76 8.86
C ASN A 270 3.32 13.94 9.10
N GLN A 271 3.20 12.62 9.22
CA GLN A 271 4.35 11.72 9.30
C GLN A 271 5.19 11.79 8.02
N ILE A 272 4.57 11.71 6.83
CA ILE A 272 5.25 11.85 5.55
C ILE A 272 6.02 13.17 5.47
N LYS A 273 5.40 14.30 5.87
CA LYS A 273 6.08 15.61 5.91
C LYS A 273 7.28 15.62 6.87
N LYS A 274 7.17 14.96 8.03
CA LYS A 274 8.26 14.85 9.00
C LYS A 274 9.42 14.03 8.41
N THR A 275 9.11 12.89 7.78
CA THR A 275 10.09 12.03 7.11
C THR A 275 10.76 12.77 5.96
N GLU A 276 10.03 13.55 5.16
CA GLU A 276 10.61 14.39 4.09
C GLU A 276 11.53 15.50 4.62
N LYS A 277 11.22 16.08 5.79
CA LYS A 277 12.11 17.05 6.44
C LYS A 277 13.41 16.38 6.89
N ASN A 278 13.31 15.20 7.50
CA ASN A 278 14.48 14.43 7.93
C ASN A 278 15.36 14.04 6.74
N MET A 279 14.73 13.56 5.67
CA MET A 279 15.39 13.20 4.41
C MET A 279 16.20 14.37 3.83
N LYS A 280 15.62 15.58 3.78
CA LYS A 280 16.33 16.78 3.33
C LYS A 280 17.53 17.12 4.22
N GLN A 281 17.39 16.97 5.54
CA GLN A 281 18.47 17.23 6.50
C GLN A 281 19.63 16.26 6.29
N LEU A 282 19.35 14.97 6.17
CA LEU A 282 20.37 13.95 5.91
C LEU A 282 21.06 14.15 4.56
N LEU A 283 20.32 14.56 3.52
CA LEU A 283 20.91 14.87 2.21
C LEU A 283 21.86 16.08 2.26
N MET A 284 21.52 17.13 3.04
CA MET A 284 22.46 18.24 3.27
C MET A 284 23.72 17.77 4.00
N GLU A 285 23.58 16.90 5.01
CA GLU A 285 24.71 16.35 5.75
C GLU A 285 25.59 15.45 4.85
N TYR A 286 24.96 14.66 3.99
CA TYR A 286 25.62 13.80 3.01
C TYR A 286 26.45 14.61 2.02
N ASN A 287 25.85 15.62 1.38
CA ASN A 287 26.55 16.46 0.41
C ASN A 287 27.69 17.25 1.09
N SER A 288 27.46 17.79 2.30
CA SER A 288 28.51 18.47 3.07
C SER A 288 29.65 17.54 3.50
N SER A 289 29.37 16.24 3.71
CA SER A 289 30.39 15.23 3.99
C SER A 289 31.14 14.82 2.72
N CYS A 290 30.47 14.83 1.56
CA CYS A 290 31.06 14.59 0.25
C CYS A 290 32.09 15.67 -0.10
N ASP A 291 31.80 16.94 0.18
CA ASP A 291 32.71 18.06 -0.07
C ASP A 291 34.06 17.91 0.64
N GLN A 292 34.09 17.18 1.77
CA GLN A 292 35.29 16.93 2.58
C GLN A 292 36.13 15.73 2.09
N LEU A 293 35.65 14.97 1.11
CA LEU A 293 36.39 13.86 0.51
C LEU A 293 37.41 14.36 -0.52
N LYS A 294 38.48 13.59 -0.72
CA LYS A 294 39.42 13.80 -1.83
C LYS A 294 38.70 13.59 -3.16
N GLU A 295 39.10 14.33 -4.19
CA GLU A 295 38.50 14.27 -5.54
C GLU A 295 38.50 12.86 -6.16
N GLU A 296 39.51 12.06 -5.85
CA GLU A 296 39.62 10.66 -6.29
C GLU A 296 38.51 9.79 -5.68
N THR A 297 38.22 10.00 -4.40
CA THR A 297 37.17 9.29 -3.66
C THR A 297 35.77 9.80 -4.01
N LYS A 298 35.62 11.11 -4.29
CA LYS A 298 34.35 11.69 -4.75
C LYS A 298 33.83 11.02 -6.02
N ARG A 299 34.71 10.62 -6.95
CA ARG A 299 34.30 9.90 -8.18
C ARG A 299 33.68 8.53 -7.91
N SER A 300 34.01 7.92 -6.78
CA SER A 300 33.46 6.61 -6.38
C SER A 300 32.07 6.73 -5.79
N PHE A 301 31.58 7.95 -5.55
CA PHE A 301 30.33 8.20 -4.88
C PHE A 301 29.44 9.15 -5.67
N GLN A 302 28.16 8.79 -5.79
CA GLN A 302 27.20 9.58 -6.56
C GLN A 302 26.65 10.74 -5.73
N GLU A 303 26.62 11.94 -6.31
CA GLU A 303 25.92 13.09 -5.72
C GLU A 303 24.41 12.81 -5.70
N LEU A 304 23.81 12.88 -4.50
CA LEU A 304 22.39 12.62 -4.32
C LEU A 304 21.60 13.92 -4.40
N ASN A 305 20.51 13.90 -5.18
CA ASN A 305 19.54 14.99 -5.21
C ASN A 305 18.18 14.51 -4.66
N LEU A 306 17.35 15.48 -4.25
CA LEU A 306 16.05 15.20 -3.63
C LEU A 306 15.09 14.44 -4.57
N ASP A 307 15.22 14.62 -5.88
CA ASP A 307 14.34 13.99 -6.87
C ASP A 307 14.72 12.53 -7.13
N LEU A 308 16.01 12.19 -7.10
CA LEU A 308 16.54 10.83 -7.22
C LEU A 308 16.09 9.99 -6.03
N ILE A 309 16.29 10.49 -4.81
CA ILE A 309 15.94 9.75 -3.59
C ILE A 309 14.43 9.60 -3.38
N LYS A 310 13.62 10.51 -3.96
CA LYS A 310 12.15 10.41 -3.93
C LYS A 310 11.58 9.45 -4.97
N ARG A 311 12.28 9.28 -6.09
CA ARG A 311 11.87 8.41 -7.23
C ARG A 311 12.43 6.99 -7.12
N GLN A 312 13.53 6.80 -6.39
CA GLN A 312 14.08 5.48 -6.11
C GLN A 312 13.13 4.74 -5.16
N GLU A 313 12.19 3.99 -5.73
CA GLU A 313 11.37 3.00 -5.00
C GLU A 313 12.24 1.87 -4.39
N THR A 314 13.52 1.81 -4.76
CA THR A 314 14.53 0.92 -4.20
C THR A 314 15.89 1.60 -4.15
N PHE A 315 16.36 1.93 -2.95
CA PHE A 315 17.78 2.14 -2.67
C PHE A 315 18.49 0.78 -2.68
N ASN A 316 18.62 0.18 -3.85
CA ASN A 316 19.42 -1.01 -4.05
C ASN A 316 20.79 -0.56 -4.58
N LEU A 317 21.75 -0.37 -3.68
CA LEU A 317 23.16 -0.26 -4.07
C LEU A 317 23.72 -1.62 -4.56
N GLU A 318 22.93 -2.70 -4.52
CA GLU A 318 23.26 -3.98 -5.15
C GLU A 318 22.94 -4.01 -6.67
N ASP A 319 22.32 -2.97 -7.24
CA ASP A 319 22.12 -2.88 -8.70
C ASP A 319 23.41 -2.46 -9.47
N LEU A 320 24.57 -2.46 -8.80
CA LEU A 320 25.90 -2.40 -9.44
C LEU A 320 26.49 -3.79 -9.71
N ASP A 321 25.66 -4.85 -9.77
CA ASP A 321 26.12 -6.13 -10.29
C ASP A 321 26.45 -5.98 -11.78
N THR A 322 27.73 -6.22 -12.07
CA THR A 322 28.49 -5.68 -13.20
C THR A 322 28.29 -6.49 -14.48
N GLU A 323 27.08 -6.99 -14.71
CA GLU A 323 26.75 -7.75 -15.91
C GLU A 323 25.45 -7.25 -16.54
N VAL A 324 25.57 -6.75 -17.77
CA VAL A 324 24.49 -6.28 -18.67
C VAL A 324 23.39 -7.35 -18.90
N THR A 325 23.61 -8.57 -18.40
CA THR A 325 22.75 -9.76 -18.52
C THR A 325 21.96 -10.11 -17.25
N ALA A 326 22.18 -9.46 -16.10
CA ALA A 326 21.52 -9.84 -14.84
C ALA A 326 20.19 -9.09 -14.61
N ILE A 327 19.15 -9.81 -14.17
CA ILE A 327 17.84 -9.22 -13.81
C ILE A 327 17.99 -8.42 -12.50
N PRO A 328 17.58 -7.14 -12.45
CA PRO A 328 17.66 -6.32 -11.24
C PRO A 328 16.94 -6.95 -10.04
N LEU A 329 17.47 -6.78 -8.83
CA LEU A 329 16.93 -7.39 -7.61
C LEU A 329 15.52 -6.89 -7.28
N SER A 330 15.24 -5.62 -7.58
CA SER A 330 13.91 -5.02 -7.45
C SER A 330 12.88 -5.76 -8.32
N VAL A 331 13.25 -6.08 -9.56
CA VAL A 331 12.43 -6.84 -10.52
C VAL A 331 12.24 -8.28 -10.04
N LYS A 332 13.30 -8.94 -9.54
CA LYS A 332 13.21 -10.30 -8.98
C LYS A 332 12.23 -10.35 -7.81
N ARG A 333 12.36 -9.45 -6.83
CA ARG A 333 11.48 -9.40 -5.65
C ARG A 333 10.03 -9.12 -6.03
N HIS A 334 9.81 -8.18 -6.94
CA HIS A 334 8.46 -7.86 -7.41
C HIS A 334 7.81 -9.05 -8.14
N ALA A 335 8.58 -9.78 -8.96
CA ALA A 335 8.09 -10.98 -9.63
C ALA A 335 7.72 -12.09 -8.61
N ILE A 336 8.54 -12.29 -7.57
CA ILE A 336 8.26 -13.25 -6.48
C ILE A 336 6.99 -12.88 -5.73
N GLU A 337 6.80 -11.61 -5.36
CA GLU A 337 5.58 -11.12 -4.70
C GLU A 337 4.34 -11.38 -5.55
N MET A 338 4.40 -11.06 -6.85
CA MET A 338 3.29 -11.27 -7.78
C MET A 338 2.94 -12.74 -7.95
N LEU A 339 3.94 -13.62 -8.03
CA LEU A 339 3.73 -15.07 -8.10
C LEU A 339 3.07 -15.59 -6.82
N ASN A 340 3.52 -15.16 -5.65
CA ASN A 340 2.95 -15.56 -4.36
C ASN A 340 1.49 -15.08 -4.23
N LEU A 341 1.20 -13.84 -4.62
CA LEU A 341 -0.15 -13.31 -4.64
C LEU A 341 -1.05 -14.12 -5.57
N PHE A 342 -0.56 -14.48 -6.76
CA PHE A 342 -1.30 -15.31 -7.71
C PHE A 342 -1.61 -16.71 -7.17
N LYS A 343 -0.63 -17.36 -6.52
CA LYS A 343 -0.84 -18.64 -5.83
C LYS A 343 -1.91 -18.51 -4.73
N ARG A 344 -1.83 -17.45 -3.93
CA ARG A 344 -2.80 -17.20 -2.86
C ARG A 344 -4.22 -16.98 -3.41
N CYS A 345 -4.36 -16.21 -4.49
CA CYS A 345 -5.66 -16.03 -5.14
C CYS A 345 -6.24 -17.35 -5.67
N LYS A 346 -5.40 -18.26 -6.20
CA LYS A 346 -5.85 -19.60 -6.63
C LYS A 346 -6.34 -20.44 -5.45
N GLU A 347 -5.60 -20.46 -4.35
CA GLU A 347 -6.01 -21.14 -3.12
C GLU A 347 -7.34 -20.62 -2.60
N GLU A 348 -7.48 -19.30 -2.46
CA GLU A 348 -8.67 -18.67 -1.91
C GLU A 348 -9.90 -18.90 -2.80
N LYS A 349 -9.73 -18.87 -4.12
CA LYS A 349 -10.78 -19.25 -5.08
C LYS A 349 -11.23 -20.70 -4.89
N ALA A 350 -10.30 -21.62 -4.64
CA ALA A 350 -10.62 -23.02 -4.40
C ALA A 350 -11.39 -23.21 -3.08
N ILE A 351 -10.95 -22.55 -2.01
CA ILE A 351 -11.60 -22.57 -0.69
C ILE A 351 -13.02 -22.02 -0.80
N LEU A 352 -13.20 -20.81 -1.33
CA LEU A 352 -14.52 -20.18 -1.49
C LEU A 352 -15.47 -21.04 -2.33
N SER A 353 -14.97 -21.66 -3.39
CA SER A 353 -15.79 -22.57 -4.19
C SER A 353 -16.22 -23.82 -3.40
N GLY A 354 -15.36 -24.32 -2.52
CA GLY A 354 -15.67 -25.39 -1.58
C GLY A 354 -16.73 -24.99 -0.57
N ASP A 355 -16.53 -23.86 0.10
CA ASP A 355 -17.44 -23.34 1.13
C ASP A 355 -18.84 -23.07 0.58
N ILE A 356 -18.93 -22.47 -0.61
CA ILE A 356 -20.21 -22.25 -1.29
C ILE A 356 -20.93 -23.57 -1.55
N LYS A 357 -20.23 -24.59 -2.07
CA LYS A 357 -20.83 -25.92 -2.30
C LYS A 357 -21.33 -26.53 -1.00
N GLN A 358 -20.54 -26.44 0.07
CA GLN A 358 -20.89 -26.98 1.37
C GLN A 358 -22.11 -26.27 1.97
N MET A 359 -22.20 -24.96 1.80
CA MET A 359 -23.37 -24.17 2.19
C MET A 359 -24.63 -24.61 1.44
N PHE A 360 -24.55 -24.83 0.12
CA PHE A 360 -25.68 -25.36 -0.65
C PHE A 360 -26.09 -26.77 -0.19
N TYR A 361 -25.14 -27.66 0.11
CA TYR A 361 -25.46 -28.99 0.64
C TYR A 361 -26.16 -28.91 2.00
N TYR A 362 -25.70 -28.03 2.89
CA TYR A 362 -26.34 -27.80 4.19
C TYR A 362 -27.79 -27.38 4.04
N TYR A 363 -28.07 -26.33 3.25
CA TYR A 363 -29.44 -25.84 3.06
C TYR A 363 -30.35 -26.85 2.37
N ARG A 364 -29.82 -27.62 1.40
CA ARG A 364 -30.60 -28.68 0.75
C ARG A 364 -30.95 -29.81 1.72
N ASN A 365 -30.04 -30.16 2.63
CA ASN A 365 -30.31 -31.16 3.66
C ASN A 365 -31.32 -30.64 4.69
N ASP A 366 -31.20 -29.38 5.08
CA ASP A 366 -32.14 -28.73 5.99
C ASP A 366 -33.55 -28.63 5.39
N GLU A 367 -33.67 -28.25 4.12
CA GLU A 367 -34.92 -28.27 3.36
C GLU A 367 -35.54 -29.68 3.34
N SER A 368 -34.73 -30.71 3.12
CA SER A 368 -35.19 -32.10 3.18
C SER A 368 -35.68 -32.49 4.58
N ASN A 369 -35.00 -32.06 5.65
CA ASN A 369 -35.40 -32.33 7.03
C ASN A 369 -36.70 -31.63 7.41
N VAL A 370 -36.87 -30.37 6.99
CA VAL A 370 -38.11 -29.62 7.17
C VAL A 370 -39.24 -30.28 6.38
N SER A 371 -39.00 -30.68 5.13
CA SER A 371 -40.00 -31.36 4.29
C SER A 371 -40.43 -32.70 4.91
N ASN A 372 -39.48 -33.49 5.41
CA ASN A 372 -39.77 -34.73 6.14
C ASN A 372 -40.57 -34.47 7.43
N SER A 373 -40.25 -33.41 8.17
CA SER A 373 -40.98 -33.02 9.39
C SER A 373 -42.42 -32.59 9.07
N ILE A 374 -42.62 -31.84 7.99
CA ILE A 374 -43.96 -31.46 7.49
C ILE A 374 -44.74 -32.72 7.11
N ASN A 375 -44.14 -33.63 6.34
CA ASN A 375 -44.79 -34.87 5.94
C ASN A 375 -45.18 -35.74 7.14
N MET A 376 -44.33 -35.80 8.18
CA MET A 376 -44.66 -36.48 9.43
C MET A 376 -45.83 -35.85 10.16
N ILE A 377 -45.89 -34.51 10.24
CA ILE A 377 -47.01 -33.79 10.87
C ILE A 377 -48.30 -33.98 10.06
N SER A 378 -48.23 -33.92 8.73
CA SER A 378 -49.37 -34.14 7.83
C SER A 378 -49.87 -35.58 7.83
N SER A 379 -48.98 -36.56 8.08
CA SER A 379 -49.34 -37.98 8.20
C SER A 379 -49.82 -38.36 9.61
N ASN A 380 -49.62 -37.47 10.59
CA ASN A 380 -50.07 -37.71 11.95
C ASN A 380 -51.58 -37.42 12.02
N ASP A 381 -52.35 -38.49 12.15
CA ASP A 381 -53.82 -38.56 12.13
C ASP A 381 -54.52 -37.72 13.22
N ALA A 382 -53.76 -36.97 14.02
CA ALA A 382 -54.25 -36.03 15.02
C ALA A 382 -54.94 -34.79 14.39
N LEU A 383 -54.52 -34.35 13.19
CA LEU A 383 -55.19 -33.23 12.49
C LEU A 383 -56.57 -33.63 11.96
N ASN A 384 -56.72 -34.85 11.44
CA ASN A 384 -58.03 -35.41 11.05
C ASN A 384 -58.98 -35.55 12.25
N ARG A 385 -58.46 -35.84 13.45
CA ARG A 385 -59.26 -35.88 14.68
C ARG A 385 -59.68 -34.49 15.17
N TYR A 386 -58.91 -33.44 14.86
CA TYR A 386 -59.26 -32.06 15.22
C TYR A 386 -60.41 -31.50 14.37
N GLU A 387 -60.51 -31.86 13.10
CA GLU A 387 -61.65 -31.49 12.25
C GLU A 387 -62.97 -32.13 12.73
N ALA A 388 -62.91 -33.33 13.33
CA ALA A 388 -64.08 -33.98 13.90
C ALA A 388 -64.45 -33.49 15.31
N GLY A 389 -63.48 -32.95 16.08
CA GLY A 389 -63.65 -32.71 17.52
C GLY A 389 -64.12 -31.32 17.94
N SER A 390 -63.93 -30.27 17.12
CA SER A 390 -64.24 -28.89 17.55
C SER A 390 -65.12 -28.09 16.60
N LEU A 391 -65.11 -28.39 15.29
CA LEU A 391 -66.02 -27.75 14.31
C LEU A 391 -67.43 -28.36 14.32
N ALA A 392 -67.62 -29.57 14.87
CA ALA A 392 -68.93 -30.20 15.02
C ALA A 392 -69.85 -29.44 16.01
N LEU A 393 -69.28 -28.67 16.94
CA LEU A 393 -70.03 -27.87 17.92
C LEU A 393 -70.60 -26.56 17.35
N LEU A 394 -70.18 -26.15 16.14
CA LEU A 394 -70.64 -24.92 15.49
C LEU A 394 -71.75 -25.16 14.45
N ARG A 395 -72.15 -26.41 14.19
CA ARG A 395 -73.23 -26.73 13.24
C ARG A 395 -74.66 -26.32 13.65
N PRO A 396 -75.06 -26.11 14.92
CA PRO A 396 -76.44 -25.71 15.22
C PRO A 396 -76.72 -24.20 15.12
N PHE A 397 -75.72 -23.36 14.80
CA PHE A 397 -75.89 -21.90 14.77
C PHE A 397 -76.02 -21.29 13.37
N ILE A 398 -76.21 -22.13 12.35
CA ILE A 398 -76.52 -21.68 10.98
C ILE A 398 -77.85 -22.34 10.56
N SER A 399 -78.94 -21.73 10.97
CA SER A 399 -80.28 -21.89 10.37
C SER A 399 -81.03 -20.57 10.46
#